data_AF-A0AAU9XTS8-F1
#
_entry.id   AF-A0AAU9XTS8-F1
#
_cell.length_a   1.000
_cell.length_b   1.000
_cell.length_c   1.000
_cell.angle_alpha   90.00
_cell.angle_beta   90.00
_cell.angle_gamma   90.00
#
_symmetry.space_group_name_H-M   'P 1'
#
loop_
_entity.id
_entity.type
_entity.pdbx_description
1 polymer ?
#
loop_
_entity_poly.entity_id
_entity_poly.type
_entity_poly.pdbx_seq_one_letter_code
_entity_poly.pdbx_strand_id
1 'polypeptide(L)'
;MDTAKEIVSHIKFSPKRENLLGEIKENLEGPESEAKGILGLCPTRWTVRASCFQRILDNYAALLQEWTISLDEKLQSDIRGRIIGCQAQMNTFDFFFGLNLGQRLFSHTDNLSRTLQ
;
A
#
# COMPACT_ATOMS: atom_id res chain seq x y z
N MET A 1 3.69 10.20 4.23
CA MET A 1 3.30 8.93 4.88
C MET A 1 1.80 8.79 5.04
N ASP A 2 1.04 9.87 5.19
CA ASP A 2 -0.40 9.78 5.47
C ASP A 2 -1.21 9.23 4.29
N THR A 3 -0.85 9.54 3.05
CA THR A 3 -1.42 8.90 1.86
C THR A 3 -1.24 7.37 1.87
N ALA A 4 -0.09 6.86 2.31
CA ALA A 4 0.12 5.41 2.42
C ALA A 4 -0.79 4.79 3.50
N LYS A 5 -1.05 5.50 4.61
CA LYS A 5 -2.02 5.07 5.63
C LYS A 5 -3.45 5.12 5.13
N GLU A 6 -3.81 6.13 4.34
CA GLU A 6 -5.13 6.23 3.70
C GLU A 6 -5.37 5.10 2.71
N ILE A 7 -4.38 4.78 1.86
CA ILE A 7 -4.41 3.62 0.95
C ILE A 7 -4.69 2.34 1.74
N VAL A 8 -3.91 2.09 2.80
CA VAL A 8 -4.11 0.92 3.68
C VAL A 8 -5.53 0.88 4.24
N SER A 9 -6.05 2.03 4.69
CA SER A 9 -7.38 2.11 5.29
C SER A 9 -8.47 1.81 4.25
N HIS A 10 -8.38 2.39 3.05
CA HIS A 10 -9.37 2.18 2.00
C HIS A 10 -9.40 0.77 1.44
N ILE A 11 -8.28 0.06 1.51
CA ILE A 11 -8.17 -1.35 1.11
C ILE A 11 -8.61 -2.29 2.23
N LYS A 12 -8.02 -2.19 3.43
CA LYS A 12 -8.30 -3.14 4.53
C LYS A 12 -9.71 -3.07 5.08
N PHE A 13 -10.34 -1.91 5.05
CA PHE A 13 -11.71 -1.76 5.56
C PHE A 13 -12.78 -1.97 4.48
N SER A 14 -12.39 -2.43 3.29
CA SER A 14 -13.31 -2.84 2.22
C SER A 14 -13.06 -4.29 1.83
N PRO A 15 -13.92 -5.24 2.27
CA PRO A 15 -13.77 -6.67 1.95
C PRO A 15 -13.67 -6.95 0.44
N LYS A 16 -14.42 -6.20 -0.37
CA LYS A 16 -14.37 -6.26 -1.84
C LYS A 16 -12.96 -5.93 -2.36
N ARG A 17 -12.34 -4.87 -1.84
CA ARG A 17 -11.02 -4.40 -2.29
C ARG A 17 -9.88 -5.26 -1.75
N GLU A 18 -10.02 -5.75 -0.52
CA GLU A 18 -9.07 -6.70 0.07
C GLU A 18 -9.03 -8.01 -0.73
N ASN A 19 -10.19 -8.52 -1.17
CA ASN A 19 -10.26 -9.70 -2.03
C ASN A 19 -9.66 -9.47 -3.42
N LEU A 20 -9.92 -8.33 -4.06
CA LEU A 20 -9.38 -8.00 -5.39
C LEU A 20 -7.82 -7.97 -5.39
N LEU A 21 -7.22 -7.40 -4.34
CA LEU A 21 -5.77 -7.43 -4.14
C LEU A 21 -5.27 -8.82 -3.70
N GLY A 22 -6.13 -9.66 -3.14
CA GLY A 22 -5.86 -11.07 -2.89
C GLY A 22 -5.78 -11.89 -4.17
N GLU A 23 -6.65 -11.63 -5.16
CA GLU A 23 -6.75 -12.36 -6.44
C GLU A 23 -5.59 -12.02 -7.40
N ILE A 24 -5.15 -10.75 -7.47
CA ILE A 24 -3.96 -10.35 -8.25
C ILE A 24 -2.69 -11.10 -7.82
N LYS A 25 -2.70 -11.66 -6.60
CA LYS A 25 -1.62 -12.43 -5.99
C LYS A 25 -1.60 -13.91 -6.41
N GLU A 26 -2.71 -14.50 -6.87
CA GLU A 26 -2.70 -15.88 -7.42
C GLU A 26 -1.81 -15.97 -8.68
N ASN A 27 -1.58 -14.85 -9.36
CA ASN A 27 -0.75 -14.77 -10.56
C ASN A 27 0.76 -14.53 -10.29
N LEU A 28 1.19 -14.43 -9.03
CA LEU A 28 2.59 -14.19 -8.63
C LEU A 28 3.04 -15.28 -7.65
N GLU A 29 3.43 -16.44 -8.19
CA GLU A 29 3.99 -17.56 -7.42
C GLU A 29 5.36 -17.19 -6.81
N GLY A 30 5.49 -17.27 -5.48
CA GLY A 30 6.78 -17.18 -4.79
C GLY A 30 6.73 -17.67 -3.33
N PRO A 31 7.77 -18.36 -2.81
CA PRO A 31 7.63 -19.28 -1.66
C PRO A 31 7.63 -18.65 -0.25
N GLU A 32 7.58 -17.32 -0.09
CA GLU A 32 7.72 -16.68 1.24
C GLU A 32 6.59 -15.68 1.56
N SER A 33 5.33 -16.06 1.34
CA SER A 33 4.20 -15.13 1.43
C SER A 33 3.16 -15.47 2.52
N GLU A 34 3.57 -15.51 3.78
CA GLU A 34 2.64 -15.67 4.91
C GLU A 34 1.86 -14.41 5.30
N ALA A 35 1.91 -13.31 4.55
CA ALA A 35 0.97 -12.21 4.77
C ALA A 35 0.35 -11.69 3.47
N LYS A 36 -0.96 -11.84 3.37
CA LYS A 36 -1.85 -11.43 2.27
C LYS A 36 -2.04 -9.90 2.26
N GLY A 37 -2.21 -9.28 1.08
CA GLY A 37 -2.59 -7.86 0.93
C GLY A 37 -1.59 -6.78 1.40
N ILE A 38 -2.07 -5.54 1.55
CA ILE A 38 -1.29 -4.40 2.05
C ILE A 38 -1.11 -4.51 3.57
N LEU A 39 0.07 -4.18 4.09
CA LEU A 39 0.33 -4.18 5.53
C LEU A 39 -0.26 -2.95 6.22
N GLY A 40 -0.74 -3.15 7.45
CA GLY A 40 -1.15 -2.04 8.31
C GLY A 40 0.02 -1.14 8.65
N LEU A 41 -0.06 0.14 8.30
CA LEU A 41 0.87 1.15 8.80
C LEU A 41 0.40 1.60 10.17
N CYS A 42 1.01 1.07 11.24
CA CYS A 42 0.69 1.50 12.60
C CYS A 42 1.51 2.75 12.95
N PRO A 43 0.89 3.93 13.17
CA PRO A 43 1.63 5.16 13.47
C PRO A 43 2.45 5.08 14.77
N THR A 44 2.05 4.21 15.71
CA THR A 44 2.66 4.08 17.04
C THR A 44 3.78 3.04 17.12
N ARG A 45 3.98 2.18 16.11
CA ARG A 45 5.20 1.37 15.99
C ARG A 45 6.23 2.15 15.18
N TRP A 46 7.27 2.63 15.85
CA TRP A 46 8.33 3.48 15.29
C TRP A 46 9.18 2.81 14.19
N THR A 47 8.94 1.54 13.87
CA THR A 47 9.61 0.82 12.79
C THR A 47 8.61 0.48 11.69
N VAL A 48 8.43 1.37 10.73
CA VAL A 48 7.79 0.99 9.46
C VAL A 48 8.77 0.05 8.75
N ARG A 49 8.37 -1.21 8.56
CA ARG A 49 9.22 -2.17 7.84
C ARG A 49 9.27 -1.86 6.35
N ALA A 50 10.38 -2.19 5.71
CA ALA A 50 10.55 -2.09 4.26
C ALA A 50 9.45 -2.82 3.51
N SER A 51 9.00 -3.96 4.05
CA SER A 51 7.94 -4.79 3.48
C SER A 51 6.59 -4.07 3.35
N CYS A 52 6.32 -3.04 4.18
CA CYS A 52 5.11 -2.24 4.04
C CYS A 52 5.15 -1.39 2.76
N PHE A 53 6.29 -0.78 2.47
CA PHE A 53 6.49 -0.01 1.24
C PHE A 53 6.53 -0.93 0.02
N GLN A 54 7.24 -2.05 0.12
CA GLN A 54 7.35 -3.03 -0.95
C GLN A 54 5.97 -3.48 -1.44
N ARG A 55 5.04 -3.76 -0.52
CA ARG A 55 3.68 -4.19 -0.90
C ARG A 55 2.88 -3.13 -1.63
N ILE A 56 3.07 -1.84 -1.31
CA ILE A 56 2.42 -0.76 -2.05
C ILE A 56 3.03 -0.66 -3.45
N LEU A 57 4.35 -0.86 -3.58
CA LEU A 57 5.05 -0.87 -4.87
C LEU A 57 4.64 -2.07 -5.74
N ASP A 58 4.57 -3.27 -5.17
CA ASP A 58 4.19 -4.49 -5.90
C ASP A 58 2.76 -4.41 -6.45
N ASN A 59 1.87 -3.71 -5.74
CA ASN A 59 0.45 -3.56 -6.09
C ASN A 59 0.12 -2.21 -6.72
N TYR A 60 1.13 -1.43 -7.14
CA TYR A 60 0.92 -0.03 -7.51
C TYR A 60 -0.07 0.17 -8.66
N ALA A 61 0.08 -0.63 -9.72
CA ALA A 61 -0.80 -0.59 -10.88
C ALA A 61 -2.24 -1.01 -10.52
N ALA A 62 -2.39 -2.10 -9.76
CA ALA A 62 -3.68 -2.57 -9.28
C ALA A 62 -4.40 -1.52 -8.42
N LEU A 63 -3.66 -0.82 -7.56
CA LEU A 63 -4.19 0.27 -6.75
C LEU A 63 -4.69 1.43 -7.60
N LEU A 64 -3.93 1.86 -8.61
CA LEU A 64 -4.37 2.92 -9.54
C LEU A 64 -5.63 2.52 -10.33
N GLN A 65 -5.72 1.26 -10.75
CA GLN A 65 -6.90 0.73 -11.42
C GLN A 65 -8.11 0.68 -10.47
N GLU A 66 -7.94 0.21 -9.24
CA GLU A 66 -9.00 0.16 -8.23
C GLU A 66 -9.54 1.56 -7.90
N TRP A 67 -8.68 2.59 -7.84
CA TRP A 67 -9.16 3.97 -7.68
C TRP A 67 -10.01 4.44 -8.85
N THR A 68 -9.64 4.07 -10.07
CA THR A 68 -10.40 4.42 -11.27
C THR A 68 -11.78 3.75 -11.24
N ILE A 69 -11.85 2.46 -10.93
CA ILE A 69 -13.11 1.70 -10.81
C ILE A 69 -13.97 2.27 -9.68
N SER A 70 -13.38 2.51 -8.51
CA SER A 70 -14.08 3.06 -7.35
C SER A 70 -14.69 4.43 -7.61
N LEU A 71 -14.05 5.29 -8.41
CA LEU A 71 -14.58 6.62 -8.72
C LEU A 71 -15.73 6.62 -9.71
N ASP A 72 -15.92 5.54 -10.47
CA ASP A 72 -17.06 5.31 -11.35
C ASP A 72 -18.31 4.86 -10.56
N GLU A 73 -18.10 4.26 -9.39
CA GLU A 73 -19.18 3.87 -8.47
C GLU A 73 -19.78 5.08 -7.75
N LYS A 74 -21.08 4.98 -7.39
CA LYS A 74 -21.78 6.01 -6.60
C LYS A 74 -21.35 5.94 -5.12
N LEU A 75 -20.19 6.50 -4.83
CA LEU A 75 -19.63 6.62 -3.48
C LEU A 75 -20.20 7.83 -2.71
N GLN A 76 -20.16 7.76 -1.38
CA GLN A 76 -20.38 8.94 -0.54
C GLN A 76 -19.31 10.01 -0.84
N SER A 77 -19.69 11.28 -0.74
CA SER A 77 -18.85 12.41 -1.17
C SER A 77 -17.53 12.51 -0.40
N ASP A 78 -17.52 12.14 0.87
CA ASP A 78 -16.34 12.12 1.73
C ASP A 78 -15.35 11.02 1.30
N ILE A 79 -15.84 9.80 1.07
CA ILE A 79 -15.03 8.66 0.61
C ILE A 79 -14.47 8.97 -0.78
N ARG A 80 -15.30 9.51 -1.67
CA ARG A 80 -14.89 9.92 -3.01
C ARG A 80 -13.77 10.96 -2.96
N GLY A 81 -13.90 11.99 -2.12
CA GLY A 81 -12.86 13.01 -1.94
C GLY A 81 -11.52 12.44 -1.49
N ARG A 82 -11.53 11.47 -0.56
CA ARG A 82 -10.30 10.79 -0.10
C ARG A 82 -9.65 9.95 -1.19
N ILE A 83 -10.44 9.21 -1.98
CA ILE A 83 -9.92 8.40 -3.10
C ILE A 83 -9.31 9.31 -4.18
N ILE A 84 -9.94 10.44 -4.51
CA ILE A 84 -9.37 11.44 -5.43
C ILE A 84 -8.02 11.94 -4.90
N GLY A 85 -7.95 12.27 -3.62
CA GLY A 85 -6.70 12.69 -2.97
C GLY A 85 -5.61 11.62 -3.06
N CYS A 86 -5.93 10.37 -2.73
CA CYS A 86 -5.01 9.23 -2.84
C CYS A 86 -4.51 9.04 -4.28
N GLN A 87 -5.43 9.02 -5.25
CA GLN A 87 -5.09 8.85 -6.67
C GLN A 87 -4.21 10.00 -7.18
N ALA A 88 -4.53 11.25 -6.83
CA ALA A 88 -3.74 12.40 -7.22
C ALA A 88 -2.32 12.31 -6.67
N GLN A 89 -2.16 11.97 -5.38
CA GLN A 89 -0.86 11.80 -4.75
C GLN A 89 -0.07 10.65 -5.40
N MET A 90 -0.70 9.50 -5.65
CA MET A 90 -0.06 8.36 -6.33
C MET A 90 0.40 8.68 -7.76
N ASN A 91 -0.19 9.67 -8.44
CA ASN A 91 0.29 10.08 -9.76
C ASN A 91 1.47 11.07 -9.72
N THR A 92 1.88 11.52 -8.54
CA THR A 92 3.05 12.41 -8.40
C THR A 92 4.37 11.63 -8.36
N PHE A 93 5.41 12.22 -8.95
CA PHE A 93 6.76 11.70 -8.81
C PHE A 93 7.19 11.61 -7.35
N ASP A 94 6.92 12.64 -6.55
CA ASP A 94 7.36 12.73 -5.15
C ASP A 94 6.86 11.56 -4.31
N PHE A 95 5.61 11.14 -4.52
CA PHE A 95 5.05 9.99 -3.81
C PHE A 95 5.72 8.68 -4.24
N PHE A 96 5.83 8.43 -5.54
CA PHE A 96 6.43 7.20 -6.05
C PHE A 96 7.91 7.08 -5.69
N PHE A 97 8.65 8.18 -5.86
CA PHE A 97 10.05 8.29 -5.46
C PHE A 97 10.20 8.10 -3.95
N GLY A 98 9.36 8.76 -3.16
CA GLY A 98 9.35 8.63 -1.70
C GLY A 98 9.07 7.21 -1.21
N LEU A 99 8.19 6.46 -1.88
CA LEU A 99 7.95 5.04 -1.60
C LEU A 99 9.17 4.18 -1.89
N ASN A 100 9.81 4.37 -3.04
CA ASN A 100 11.03 3.63 -3.42
C ASN A 100 12.20 3.95 -2.47
N LEU A 101 12.39 5.23 -2.15
CA LEU A 101 13.42 5.67 -1.21
C LEU A 101 13.17 5.10 0.19
N GLY A 102 11.91 5.17 0.66
CA GLY A 102 11.49 4.58 1.94
C GLY A 102 11.77 3.08 1.98
N GLN A 103 11.34 2.33 0.97
CA GLN A 103 11.60 0.89 0.88
C GLN A 103 13.10 0.58 1.03
N ARG A 104 13.96 1.30 0.30
CA ARG A 104 15.42 1.07 0.32
C ARG A 104 16.02 1.42 1.68
N LEU A 105 15.73 2.60 2.21
CA LEU A 105 16.22 3.03 3.53
C LEU A 105 15.83 2.04 4.62
N PHE A 106 14.55 1.69 4.68
CA PHE A 106 14.04 0.79 5.72
C PHE A 106 14.52 -0.66 5.53
N SER A 107 14.84 -1.10 4.30
CA SER A 107 15.38 -2.45 4.07
C SER A 107 16.76 -2.63 4.69
N HIS A 108 17.60 -1.59 4.63
CA HIS A 108 18.90 -1.61 5.29
C HIS A 108 18.76 -1.57 6.81
N THR A 109 17.84 -0.77 7.35
CA THR A 109 17.59 -0.73 8.80
C THR A 109 16.98 -2.03 9.32
N ASP A 110 16.07 -2.65 8.58
CA ASP A 110 15.46 -3.94 8.93
C ASP A 110 16.52 -5.06 8.94
N ASN A 111 17.45 -5.05 7.99
CA ASN A 111 18.56 -6.01 7.95
C ASN A 111 19.47 -5.83 9.17
N LEU A 112 19.91 -4.60 9.44
CA LEU A 112 20.73 -4.29 10.61
C LEU A 112 20.05 -4.70 11.91
N SER A 113 18.75 -4.41 12.06
CA SER A 113 17.98 -4.81 13.23
C SER A 113 17.92 -6.33 13.40
N ARG A 114 17.90 -7.11 12.30
CA ARG A 114 17.90 -8.57 12.35
C ARG A 114 19.27 -9.14 12.71
N THR A 115 20.35 -8.49 12.28
CA THR A 115 21.72 -8.93 12.57
C THR A 115 22.13 -8.65 14.01
N LEU A 116 21.58 -7.61 14.64
CA LEU A 116 21.92 -7.20 16.01
C LEU A 116 21.05 -7.83 17.12
N GLN A 117 19.99 -8.57 16.76
CA GLN A 117 19.10 -9.29 17.68
C GLN A 117 19.47 -10.77 17.74
#